data_AF-V4AQZ0-F1
#
_entry.id   AF-V4AQZ0-F1
#
_cell.length_a   1.000
_cell.length_b   1.000
_cell.length_c   1.000
_cell.angle_alpha   90.00
_cell.angle_beta   90.00
_cell.angle_gamma   90.00
#
_symmetry.space_group_name_H-M   'P 1'
#
loop_
_entity.id
_entity.type
_entity.pdbx_description
1 polymer ?
#
loop_
_entity_poly.entity_id
_entity_poly.type
_entity_poly.pdbx_seq_one_letter_code
_entity_poly.pdbx_strand_id
1 'polypeptide(L)'
;MIVAHAPKTYFGSDIQKSLGSLPGFPWAKYPEEKHIPGHNYTGTDLNSTESVPEEFYNKLMNIVEIFVGKDCIDQMLQRLGKIDQKRITLIAHNGSGFDNWIMIKNVTQCPLKTLRGILSVPLTNSFTDEDLQKKWKRQKEIKGNSNYLQNINFICSFQHETSSLAAWGNSSNLPMNLRKITDINIAKYTKDNWESLRHEWEPYTKRDTLCLGACLIKYNQAMKEVVFQNISNNLTAPSLSLKGWYYLYHYDKEMLEEEWYESTRMVPKHTKKET
;
A
#
# COMPACT_ATOMS: atom_id res chain seq x y z
N MET A 1 5.24 13.69 -0.73
CA MET A 1 6.62 13.85 -1.26
C MET A 1 6.70 13.18 -2.61
N ILE A 2 7.01 13.93 -3.68
CA ILE A 2 7.13 13.45 -5.07
C ILE A 2 8.19 14.29 -5.78
N VAL A 3 9.15 13.66 -6.46
CA VAL A 3 9.88 14.24 -7.60
C VAL A 3 10.12 13.17 -8.66
N ALA A 4 9.87 13.54 -9.92
CA ALA A 4 9.72 12.71 -11.10
C ALA A 4 11.03 12.28 -11.78
N HIS A 5 11.02 11.11 -12.42
CA HIS A 5 11.56 10.89 -13.77
C HIS A 5 10.99 9.60 -14.39
N ALA A 6 10.70 9.64 -15.70
CA ALA A 6 10.29 8.54 -16.57
C ALA A 6 11.07 8.68 -17.90
N PRO A 7 11.09 7.70 -18.82
CA PRO A 7 11.04 6.24 -18.67
C PRO A 7 12.17 5.51 -19.45
N LYS A 8 12.39 4.23 -19.13
CA LYS A 8 12.52 3.17 -20.17
C LYS A 8 11.62 2.01 -19.76
N THR A 9 10.76 1.62 -20.68
CA THR A 9 9.77 0.56 -20.61
C THR A 9 10.42 -0.82 -20.57
N TYR A 10 9.95 -1.69 -19.69
CA TYR A 10 9.68 -3.10 -20.00
C TYR A 10 8.45 -3.51 -19.18
N PHE A 11 7.39 -3.93 -19.87
CA PHE A 11 6.32 -4.69 -19.24
C PHE A 11 6.94 -6.00 -18.74
N GLY A 12 6.83 -6.24 -17.44
CA GLY A 12 7.25 -7.51 -16.83
C GLY A 12 6.35 -8.64 -17.30
N SER A 13 6.70 -9.24 -18.44
CA SER A 13 6.38 -10.63 -18.78
C SER A 13 6.83 -11.62 -17.69
N ASP A 14 7.58 -11.15 -16.68
CA ASP A 14 8.23 -11.96 -15.66
C ASP A 14 7.31 -12.49 -14.57
N ILE A 15 6.17 -11.88 -14.22
CA ILE A 15 5.25 -12.54 -13.26
C ILE A 15 4.52 -13.70 -13.94
N GLN A 16 4.07 -13.52 -15.19
CA GLN A 16 3.48 -14.61 -15.98
C GLN A 16 4.51 -15.70 -16.32
N LYS A 17 5.77 -15.34 -16.66
CA LYS A 17 6.86 -16.30 -16.85
C LYS A 17 7.25 -17.02 -15.56
N SER A 18 7.40 -16.29 -14.45
CA SER A 18 7.81 -16.86 -13.16
C SER A 18 6.74 -17.75 -12.55
N LEU A 19 5.45 -17.42 -12.73
CA LEU A 19 4.34 -18.26 -12.28
C LEU A 19 4.03 -19.40 -13.27
N GLY A 20 4.21 -19.17 -14.58
CA GLY A 20 3.99 -20.18 -15.61
C GLY A 20 5.08 -21.25 -15.70
N SER A 21 6.28 -21.00 -15.17
CA SER A 21 7.35 -21.99 -15.05
C SER A 21 7.24 -22.89 -13.81
N LEU A 22 6.32 -22.60 -12.88
CA LEU A 22 6.16 -23.39 -11.66
C LEU A 22 5.25 -24.60 -11.96
N PRO A 23 5.75 -25.84 -11.79
CA PRO A 23 4.93 -27.03 -11.98
C PRO A 23 3.72 -27.00 -11.03
N GLY A 24 2.52 -27.21 -11.59
CA GLY A 24 1.25 -27.27 -10.84
C GLY A 24 0.49 -25.94 -10.73
N PHE A 25 0.89 -24.86 -11.41
CA PHE A 25 0.14 -23.59 -11.40
C PHE A 25 -1.00 -23.61 -12.47
N PRO A 26 -2.29 -23.69 -12.09
CA PRO A 26 -3.36 -23.79 -13.05
C PRO A 26 -3.76 -22.39 -13.55
N TRP A 27 -3.43 -22.09 -14.80
CA TRP A 27 -4.09 -21.00 -15.53
C TRP A 27 -5.48 -21.46 -15.93
N ALA A 28 -6.41 -21.44 -14.99
CA ALA A 28 -7.80 -21.65 -15.30
C ALA A 28 -8.56 -20.33 -15.16
N LYS A 29 -9.04 -19.82 -16.30
CA LYS A 29 -10.18 -18.89 -16.31
C LYS A 29 -11.36 -19.67 -15.76
N TYR A 30 -11.84 -19.34 -14.57
CA TYR A 30 -13.08 -19.91 -14.05
C TYR A 30 -14.19 -18.86 -13.97
N PRO A 31 -15.38 -19.17 -14.54
CA PRO A 31 -16.60 -18.41 -14.36
C PRO A 31 -17.28 -18.80 -13.03
N GLU A 32 -18.23 -17.97 -12.60
CA GLU A 32 -19.10 -18.10 -11.41
C GLU A 32 -18.58 -17.47 -10.11
N GLU A 33 -18.74 -16.14 -10.03
CA GLU A 33 -18.72 -15.39 -8.77
C GLU A 33 -20.03 -15.62 -8.00
N LYS A 34 -19.94 -16.15 -6.78
CA LYS A 34 -20.93 -15.84 -5.73
C LYS A 34 -20.43 -14.63 -4.98
N HIS A 35 -21.08 -13.49 -5.20
CA HIS A 35 -20.79 -12.22 -4.54
C HIS A 35 -20.93 -12.36 -3.02
N ILE A 36 -19.89 -11.99 -2.28
CA ILE A 36 -19.90 -11.94 -0.81
C ILE A 36 -20.32 -10.51 -0.40
N PRO A 37 -21.35 -10.33 0.46
CA PRO A 37 -21.78 -9.02 0.91
C PRO A 37 -20.78 -8.47 1.94
N GLY A 38 -20.03 -7.45 1.53
CA GLY A 38 -19.01 -6.78 2.36
C GLY A 38 -17.96 -6.01 1.56
N HIS A 39 -17.90 -6.20 0.25
CA HIS A 39 -16.89 -5.63 -0.65
C HIS A 39 -17.31 -4.35 -1.40
N ASN A 40 -18.47 -3.76 -1.07
CA ASN A 40 -19.15 -2.81 -1.96
C ASN A 40 -18.83 -1.32 -1.77
N TYR A 41 -17.84 -0.92 -0.96
CA TYR A 41 -17.57 0.51 -0.80
C TYR A 41 -16.47 1.07 -1.73
N THR A 42 -15.72 0.24 -2.45
CA THR A 42 -14.69 0.71 -3.41
C THR A 42 -14.45 -0.20 -4.62
N GLY A 43 -14.94 -1.44 -4.64
CA GLY A 43 -14.56 -2.42 -5.68
C GLY A 43 -15.24 -2.19 -7.02
N THR A 44 -16.54 -1.93 -7.04
CA THR A 44 -17.33 -1.75 -8.27
C THR A 44 -17.08 -0.39 -8.93
N ASP A 45 -16.95 0.66 -8.13
CA ASP A 45 -16.85 2.04 -8.61
C ASP A 45 -15.50 2.35 -9.27
N LEU A 46 -14.49 1.50 -9.03
CA LEU A 46 -13.19 1.60 -9.68
C LEU A 46 -13.10 0.82 -10.98
N ASN A 47 -14.11 0.01 -11.35
CA ASN A 47 -14.06 -0.84 -12.54
C ASN A 47 -14.43 -0.12 -13.84
N SER A 48 -15.00 1.09 -13.74
CA SER A 48 -15.23 1.95 -14.89
C SER A 48 -13.99 2.78 -15.23
N THR A 49 -13.74 2.97 -16.53
CA THR A 49 -12.76 3.95 -17.01
C THR A 49 -13.32 5.37 -16.99
N GLU A 50 -14.64 5.52 -16.91
CA GLU A 50 -15.29 6.83 -16.77
C GLU A 50 -14.95 7.47 -15.42
N SER A 51 -15.05 8.78 -15.35
CA SER A 51 -14.81 9.51 -14.10
C SER A 51 -15.83 9.07 -13.04
N VAL A 52 -15.36 8.86 -11.81
CA VAL A 52 -16.29 8.68 -10.68
C VAL A 52 -17.10 9.97 -10.46
N PRO A 53 -18.32 9.90 -9.90
CA PRO A 53 -19.12 11.07 -9.60
C PRO A 53 -18.35 12.13 -8.80
N GLU A 54 -18.55 13.40 -9.14
CA GLU A 54 -17.79 14.51 -8.54
C GLU A 54 -17.93 14.58 -7.03
N GLU A 55 -19.13 14.32 -6.48
CA GLU A 55 -19.36 14.26 -5.04
C GLU A 55 -18.48 13.20 -4.36
N PHE A 56 -18.36 12.03 -4.99
CA PHE A 56 -17.51 10.94 -4.49
C PHE A 56 -16.03 11.30 -4.59
N TYR A 57 -15.60 11.87 -5.72
CA TYR A 57 -14.23 12.36 -5.89
C TYR A 57 -13.86 13.41 -4.83
N ASN A 58 -14.74 14.36 -4.54
CA ASN A 58 -14.51 15.39 -3.53
C ASN A 58 -14.40 14.80 -2.12
N LYS A 59 -15.19 13.77 -1.79
CA LYS A 59 -15.03 13.01 -0.54
C LYS A 59 -13.65 12.36 -0.46
N LEU A 60 -13.18 11.72 -1.55
CA LEU A 60 -11.84 11.13 -1.60
C LEU A 60 -10.73 12.16 -1.41
N MET A 61 -10.85 13.32 -2.05
CA MET A 61 -9.88 14.41 -1.91
C MET A 61 -9.78 14.92 -0.47
N ASN A 62 -10.89 14.93 0.27
CA ASN A 62 -10.93 15.36 1.67
C ASN A 62 -10.33 14.33 2.64
N ILE A 63 -10.23 13.05 2.24
CA ILE A 63 -9.57 12.01 3.04
C ILE A 63 -8.05 12.14 2.98
N VAL A 64 -7.49 12.72 1.91
CA VAL A 64 -6.04 12.88 1.78
C VAL A 64 -5.54 14.05 2.62
N GLU A 65 -4.80 13.71 3.66
CA GLU A 65 -4.10 14.67 4.52
C GLU A 65 -2.72 15.02 3.93
N ILE A 66 -2.38 16.31 3.91
CA ILE A 66 -1.06 16.80 3.50
C ILE A 66 -0.43 17.53 4.67
N PHE A 67 0.78 17.10 5.04
CA PHE A 67 1.62 17.76 6.02
C PHE A 67 2.64 18.65 5.32
N VAL A 68 2.75 19.90 5.77
CA VAL A 68 3.65 20.91 5.20
C VAL A 68 4.51 21.53 6.31
N GLY A 69 5.66 22.09 5.94
CA GLY A 69 6.62 22.66 6.89
C GLY A 69 7.81 21.76 7.17
N LYS A 70 8.70 22.20 8.07
CA LYS A 70 9.95 21.49 8.42
C LYS A 70 9.69 20.28 9.31
N ASP A 71 8.59 20.29 10.05
CA ASP A 71 8.11 19.28 10.99
C ASP A 71 7.06 18.36 10.36
N CYS A 72 6.91 18.35 9.02
CA CYS A 72 5.88 17.57 8.33
C CYS A 72 5.94 16.06 8.61
N ILE A 73 7.13 15.52 8.87
CA ILE A 73 7.31 14.12 9.27
C ILE A 73 6.79 13.90 10.69
N ASP A 74 7.05 14.80 11.62
CA ASP A 74 6.54 14.71 12.99
C ASP A 74 5.02 14.85 13.01
N GLN A 75 4.45 15.78 12.24
CA GLN A 75 3.00 15.91 12.07
C GLN A 75 2.37 14.60 11.54
N MET A 76 2.99 13.97 10.54
CA MET A 76 2.55 12.67 10.02
C MET A 76 2.62 11.60 11.13
N LEU A 77 3.72 11.50 11.87
CA LEU A 77 3.88 10.50 12.92
C LEU A 77 2.91 10.71 14.09
N GLN A 78 2.63 11.97 14.47
CA GLN A 78 1.61 12.33 15.45
C GLN A 78 0.21 11.92 14.99
N ARG A 79 -0.12 12.14 13.71
CA ARG A 79 -1.39 11.73 13.13
C ARG A 79 -1.57 10.20 13.17
N LEU A 80 -0.51 9.46 12.83
CA LEU A 80 -0.50 8.00 12.86
C LEU A 80 -0.54 7.44 14.30
N GLY A 81 0.10 8.13 15.24
CA GLY A 81 0.16 7.74 16.65
C GLY A 81 -1.19 7.73 17.35
N LYS A 82 -2.20 8.41 16.78
CA LYS A 82 -3.60 8.43 17.24
C LYS A 82 -4.47 7.35 16.61
N ILE A 83 -3.97 6.63 15.60
CA ILE A 83 -4.70 5.54 14.97
C ILE A 83 -4.56 4.30 15.85
N ASP A 84 -5.69 3.70 16.22
CA ASP A 84 -5.72 2.45 16.99
C ASP A 84 -5.30 1.24 16.14
N GLN A 85 -4.04 1.25 15.72
CA GLN A 85 -3.42 0.18 14.99
C GLN A 85 -1.96 0.03 15.40
N LYS A 86 -1.63 -1.14 15.97
CA LYS A 86 -0.29 -1.47 16.49
C LYS A 86 0.79 -1.54 15.41
N ARG A 87 0.38 -1.87 14.18
CA ARG A 87 1.26 -2.07 13.02
C ARG A 87 0.66 -1.38 11.81
N ILE A 88 1.34 -0.35 11.31
CA ILE A 88 0.94 0.40 10.12
C ILE A 88 1.95 0.13 9.01
N THR A 89 1.45 -0.07 7.79
CA THR A 89 2.29 -0.13 6.60
C THR A 89 2.04 1.12 5.76
N LEU A 90 3.09 1.91 5.54
CA LEU A 90 3.07 3.06 4.65
C LEU A 90 3.69 2.65 3.31
N ILE A 91 3.01 2.98 2.23
CA ILE A 91 3.39 2.56 0.89
C ILE A 91 3.69 3.79 0.05
N ALA A 92 4.92 3.89 -0.45
CA ALA A 92 5.32 4.90 -1.41
C ALA A 92 5.62 4.25 -2.76
N HIS A 93 5.21 4.89 -3.86
CA HIS A 93 5.56 4.43 -5.19
C HIS A 93 6.94 4.96 -5.57
N ASN A 94 7.86 4.06 -5.93
CA ASN A 94 9.28 4.33 -6.13
C ASN A 94 10.01 4.91 -4.90
N GLY A 95 9.52 4.60 -3.69
CA GLY A 95 10.10 5.10 -2.43
C GLY A 95 11.49 4.56 -2.09
N SER A 96 11.95 3.48 -2.72
CA SER A 96 13.25 2.84 -2.44
C SER A 96 14.47 3.73 -2.73
N GLY A 97 14.29 4.79 -3.54
CA GLY A 97 15.34 5.72 -3.95
C GLY A 97 15.43 6.98 -3.10
N PHE A 98 14.33 7.71 -2.89
CA PHE A 98 14.35 9.02 -2.22
C PHE A 98 13.51 9.02 -0.93
N ASP A 99 12.29 8.49 -0.98
CA ASP A 99 11.36 8.63 0.13
C ASP A 99 11.80 7.87 1.38
N ASN A 100 12.32 6.66 1.20
CA ASN A 100 12.85 5.86 2.31
C ASN A 100 14.12 6.48 2.92
N TRP A 101 14.91 7.24 2.14
CA TRP A 101 16.10 7.93 2.66
C TRP A 101 15.75 9.12 3.54
N ILE A 102 14.68 9.85 3.21
CA ILE A 102 14.18 10.94 4.06
C ILE A 102 13.67 10.39 5.39
N MET A 103 13.00 9.23 5.36
CA MET A 103 12.63 8.56 6.60
C MET A 103 13.84 8.15 7.43
N ILE A 104 14.87 7.54 6.84
CA ILE A 104 16.11 7.15 7.54
C ILE A 104 16.77 8.32 8.26
N LYS A 105 16.78 9.52 7.68
CA LYS A 105 17.37 10.70 8.36
C LYS A 105 16.64 11.07 9.66
N ASN A 106 15.38 10.67 9.79
CA ASN A 106 14.53 10.98 10.94
C ASN A 106 14.32 9.78 11.87
N VAL A 107 14.97 8.64 11.62
CA VAL A 107 14.77 7.41 12.42
C VAL A 107 16.09 6.73 12.79
N THR A 108 16.13 6.09 13.95
CA THR A 108 17.31 5.40 14.48
C THR A 108 17.39 3.91 14.09
N GLN A 109 16.42 3.40 13.33
CA GLN A 109 16.30 1.97 13.02
C GLN A 109 17.00 1.55 11.73
N CYS A 110 17.46 0.30 11.69
CA CYS A 110 18.19 -0.26 10.56
C CYS A 110 17.26 -0.58 9.37
N PRO A 111 17.45 0.05 8.20
CA PRO A 111 16.67 -0.26 7.01
C PRO A 111 17.06 -1.62 6.43
N LEU A 112 16.09 -2.33 5.85
CA LEU A 112 16.36 -3.49 5.01
C LEU A 112 16.75 -3.00 3.61
N LYS A 113 18.01 -3.20 3.23
CA LYS A 113 18.59 -2.71 1.97
C LYS A 113 19.00 -3.87 1.06
N THR A 114 18.83 -3.65 -0.24
CA THR A 114 19.38 -4.51 -1.31
C THR A 114 20.32 -3.68 -2.20
N LEU A 115 20.98 -4.31 -3.18
CA LEU A 115 21.75 -3.60 -4.21
C LEU A 115 20.89 -2.62 -5.04
N ARG A 116 19.56 -2.81 -5.05
CA ARG A 116 18.60 -1.99 -5.81
C ARG A 116 17.95 -0.87 -4.98
N GLY A 117 18.35 -0.70 -3.72
CA GLY A 117 17.81 0.33 -2.82
C GLY A 117 17.20 -0.22 -1.53
N ILE A 118 16.49 0.64 -0.80
CA ILE A 118 15.87 0.29 0.49
C ILE A 118 14.52 -0.37 0.25
N LEU A 119 14.38 -1.61 0.71
CA LEU A 119 13.20 -2.44 0.55
C LEU A 119 12.15 -2.14 1.64
N SER A 120 12.60 -1.95 2.87
CA SER A 120 11.74 -1.65 4.01
C SER A 120 12.48 -0.83 5.06
N VAL A 121 11.76 0.08 5.74
CA VAL A 121 12.26 0.80 6.91
C VAL A 121 11.29 0.56 8.05
N PRO A 122 11.62 -0.31 9.03
CA PRO A 122 10.87 -0.37 10.26
C PRO A 122 11.10 0.90 11.08
N LEU A 123 10.06 1.37 11.75
CA LEU A 123 10.09 2.50 12.66
C LEU A 123 9.18 2.21 13.86
N THR A 124 9.65 2.50 15.06
CA THR A 124 8.80 2.60 16.25
C THR A 124 8.37 4.05 16.44
N ASN A 125 7.06 4.30 16.45
CA ASN A 125 6.49 5.63 16.54
C ASN A 125 6.51 6.14 17.99
N SER A 126 7.39 7.09 18.29
CA SER A 126 7.47 7.75 19.60
C SER A 126 6.24 8.59 19.93
N PHE A 127 5.44 8.98 18.93
CA PHE A 127 4.22 9.78 19.11
C PHE A 127 2.96 8.91 19.35
N THR A 128 3.13 7.63 19.66
CA THR A 128 1.99 6.73 19.96
C THR A 128 1.21 7.28 21.16
N ASP A 129 -0.09 7.47 20.98
CA ASP A 129 -1.00 7.98 22.00
C ASP A 129 -0.96 7.12 23.28
N GLU A 130 -0.84 7.76 24.44
CA GLU A 130 -0.67 7.06 25.72
C GLU A 130 -1.85 6.14 26.05
N ASP A 131 -3.07 6.53 25.69
CA ASP A 131 -4.25 5.74 25.99
C ASP A 131 -4.33 4.51 25.08
N LEU A 132 -3.86 4.61 23.83
CA LEU A 132 -3.64 3.45 22.97
C LEU A 132 -2.57 2.52 23.54
N GLN A 133 -1.45 3.06 24.04
CA GLN A 133 -0.42 2.24 24.69
C GLN A 133 -0.99 1.48 25.90
N LYS A 134 -1.77 2.15 26.76
CA LYS A 134 -2.46 1.53 27.91
C LYS A 134 -3.45 0.47 27.46
N LYS A 135 -4.28 0.77 26.45
CA LYS A 135 -5.24 -0.18 25.84
C LYS A 135 -4.53 -1.45 25.37
N TRP A 136 -3.45 -1.30 24.62
CA TRP A 136 -2.70 -2.40 24.05
C TRP A 136 -1.94 -3.25 25.07
N LYS A 137 -1.43 -2.64 26.15
CA LYS A 137 -0.84 -3.36 27.28
C LYS A 137 -1.86 -4.24 27.99
N ARG A 138 -3.06 -3.69 28.25
CA ARG A 138 -4.18 -4.43 28.87
C ARG A 138 -4.57 -5.65 28.03
N GLN A 139 -4.71 -5.47 26.72
CA GLN A 139 -5.05 -6.57 25.78
C GLN A 139 -4.03 -7.72 25.74
N LYS A 140 -2.76 -7.48 26.10
CA LYS A 140 -1.71 -8.50 26.08
C LYS A 140 -1.33 -9.02 27.47
N GLU A 141 -2.05 -8.60 28.51
CA GLU A 141 -1.75 -8.93 29.91
C GLU A 141 -0.30 -8.63 30.33
N ILE A 142 0.35 -7.67 29.66
CA ILE A 142 1.77 -7.36 29.90
C ILE A 142 1.89 -6.61 31.23
N LYS A 143 2.57 -7.23 32.20
CA LYS A 143 2.95 -6.62 33.47
C LYS A 143 4.33 -5.96 33.32
N GLY A 144 4.39 -4.63 33.35
CA GLY A 144 5.66 -3.88 33.32
C GLY A 144 5.55 -2.45 32.78
N ASN A 145 6.61 -1.66 32.99
CA ASN A 145 6.67 -0.24 32.62
C ASN A 145 7.11 0.01 31.16
N SER A 146 7.39 -1.01 30.36
CA SER A 146 7.85 -0.83 28.97
C SER A 146 6.80 -0.13 28.10
N ASN A 147 7.18 0.91 27.36
CA ASN A 147 6.25 1.57 26.42
C ASN A 147 5.88 0.63 25.28
N TYR A 148 4.59 0.53 24.97
CA TYR A 148 4.08 -0.35 23.92
C TYR A 148 3.75 0.50 22.69
N LEU A 149 4.79 0.84 21.93
CA LEU A 149 4.72 1.79 20.84
C LEU A 149 4.23 1.16 19.53
N GLN A 150 3.57 1.96 18.70
CA GLN A 150 3.15 1.60 17.36
C GLN A 150 4.36 1.33 16.46
N ASN A 151 4.28 0.28 15.65
CA ASN A 151 5.30 -0.04 14.63
C ASN A 151 4.81 0.40 13.26
N ILE A 152 5.64 1.12 12.54
CA ILE A 152 5.39 1.60 11.18
C ILE A 152 6.40 0.91 10.27
N ASN A 153 5.94 0.41 9.14
CA ASN A 153 6.79 -0.15 8.11
C ASN A 153 6.61 0.63 6.82
N PHE A 154 7.69 1.22 6.31
CA PHE A 154 7.69 1.84 4.99
C PHE A 154 8.06 0.82 3.93
N ILE A 155 7.25 0.69 2.89
CA ILE A 155 7.52 -0.21 1.76
C ILE A 155 7.39 0.53 0.43
N CYS A 156 8.11 0.01 -0.57
CA CYS A 156 8.13 0.57 -1.92
C CYS A 156 7.24 -0.26 -2.86
N SER A 157 6.13 0.30 -3.35
CA SER A 157 5.26 -0.42 -4.29
C SER A 157 5.91 -0.68 -5.64
N PHE A 158 7.01 0.00 -5.96
CA PHE A 158 7.79 -0.27 -7.18
C PHE A 158 8.42 -1.65 -7.19
N GLN A 159 8.52 -2.30 -6.03
CA GLN A 159 8.96 -3.70 -5.91
C GLN A 159 7.88 -4.70 -6.34
N HIS A 160 6.66 -4.22 -6.57
CA HIS A 160 5.51 -4.98 -7.05
C HIS A 160 5.10 -4.57 -8.46
N GLU A 161 5.14 -3.27 -8.76
CA GLU A 161 4.79 -2.71 -10.06
C GLU A 161 5.81 -1.64 -10.47
N THR A 162 6.65 -1.98 -11.44
CA THR A 162 7.82 -1.18 -11.86
C THR A 162 7.48 -0.12 -12.91
N SER A 163 6.24 -0.04 -13.38
CA SER A 163 5.82 1.06 -14.25
C SER A 163 5.65 2.35 -13.45
N SER A 164 5.66 3.50 -14.15
CA SER A 164 5.34 4.77 -13.49
C SER A 164 3.91 4.75 -12.93
N LEU A 165 3.63 5.55 -11.89
CA LEU A 165 2.28 5.65 -11.33
C LEU A 165 1.20 5.99 -12.38
N ALA A 166 1.53 6.83 -13.37
CA ALA A 166 0.63 7.14 -14.48
C ALA A 166 0.36 5.91 -15.36
N ALA A 167 1.40 5.15 -15.68
CA ALA A 167 1.27 3.91 -16.45
C ALA A 167 0.46 2.85 -15.66
N TRP A 168 0.71 2.71 -14.35
CA TRP A 168 -0.02 1.78 -13.49
C TRP A 168 -1.50 2.16 -13.37
N GLY A 169 -1.81 3.45 -13.19
CA GLY A 169 -3.20 3.93 -13.15
C GLY A 169 -3.96 3.68 -14.46
N ASN A 170 -3.27 3.84 -15.61
CA ASN A 170 -3.83 3.52 -16.92
C ASN A 170 -4.03 2.02 -17.13
N SER A 171 -3.03 1.20 -16.84
CA SER A 171 -3.12 -0.26 -17.02
C SER A 171 -4.10 -0.93 -16.06
N SER A 172 -4.33 -0.32 -14.90
CA SER A 172 -5.34 -0.76 -13.92
C SER A 172 -6.76 -0.35 -14.30
N ASN A 173 -6.96 0.32 -15.45
CA ASN A 173 -8.25 0.85 -15.88
C ASN A 173 -8.93 1.67 -14.78
N LEU A 174 -8.19 2.60 -14.14
CA LEU A 174 -8.79 3.47 -13.13
C LEU A 174 -9.74 4.48 -13.77
N PRO A 175 -10.72 5.00 -13.02
CA PRO A 175 -11.49 6.18 -13.41
C PRO A 175 -10.59 7.35 -13.81
N MET A 176 -10.94 8.09 -14.87
CA MET A 176 -10.09 9.16 -15.41
C MET A 176 -9.66 10.18 -14.36
N ASN A 177 -10.59 10.64 -13.51
CA ASN A 177 -10.32 11.60 -12.44
C ASN A 177 -9.48 11.05 -11.28
N LEU A 178 -9.26 9.73 -11.19
CA LEU A 178 -8.35 9.10 -10.23
C LEU A 178 -6.97 8.78 -10.81
N ARG A 179 -6.76 8.93 -12.12
CA ARG A 179 -5.44 8.72 -12.76
C ARG A 179 -4.51 9.90 -12.49
N LYS A 180 -3.21 9.63 -12.33
CA LYS A 180 -2.17 10.66 -12.26
C LYS A 180 -2.19 11.56 -13.49
N ILE A 181 -2.04 12.87 -13.28
CA ILE A 181 -1.85 13.86 -14.34
C ILE A 181 -0.37 13.85 -14.76
N THR A 182 -0.07 13.72 -16.04
CA THR A 182 1.31 13.65 -16.57
C THR A 182 1.91 15.01 -16.91
N ASP A 183 1.07 16.00 -17.21
CA ASP A 183 1.50 17.25 -17.87
C ASP A 183 1.78 18.40 -16.89
N ILE A 184 2.06 18.06 -15.63
CA ILE A 184 2.43 19.05 -14.61
C ILE A 184 3.93 19.30 -14.63
N ASN A 185 4.31 20.56 -14.88
CA ASN A 185 5.67 21.04 -14.72
C ASN A 185 6.00 21.18 -13.23
N ILE A 186 6.47 20.10 -12.58
CA ILE A 186 6.86 20.10 -11.15
C ILE A 186 8.03 21.07 -10.90
N ALA A 187 8.92 21.28 -11.89
CA ALA A 187 10.09 22.13 -11.75
C ALA A 187 9.74 23.62 -11.53
N LYS A 188 8.49 24.03 -11.75
CA LYS A 188 8.02 25.39 -11.46
C LYS A 188 7.92 25.68 -9.96
N TYR A 189 7.79 24.65 -9.13
CA TYR A 189 7.68 24.80 -7.68
C TYR A 189 9.07 24.82 -7.05
N THR A 190 9.45 25.97 -6.51
CA THR A 190 10.73 26.22 -5.86
C THR A 190 10.54 26.39 -4.36
N LYS A 191 11.64 26.43 -3.61
CA LYS A 191 11.63 26.70 -2.17
C LYS A 191 10.95 28.03 -1.80
N ASP A 192 10.97 29.01 -2.70
CA ASP A 192 10.51 30.36 -2.42
C ASP A 192 9.05 30.59 -2.84
N ASN A 193 8.51 29.79 -3.77
CA ASN A 193 7.17 29.99 -4.33
C ASN A 193 6.17 28.85 -4.05
N TRP A 194 6.63 27.70 -3.53
CA TRP A 194 5.76 26.53 -3.37
C TRP A 194 4.55 26.86 -2.51
N GLU A 195 4.71 27.64 -1.44
CA GLU A 195 3.60 27.96 -0.53
C GLU A 195 2.53 28.83 -1.22
N SER A 196 2.93 29.86 -1.98
CA SER A 196 1.98 30.69 -2.75
C SER A 196 1.26 29.90 -3.85
N LEU A 197 1.93 28.88 -4.41
CA LEU A 197 1.40 28.03 -5.46
C LEU A 197 0.65 26.79 -4.91
N ARG A 198 0.31 26.78 -3.62
CA ARG A 198 -0.39 25.66 -2.95
C ARG A 198 -1.68 25.27 -3.64
N HIS A 199 -2.48 26.24 -4.05
CA HIS A 199 -3.72 26.01 -4.77
C HIS A 199 -3.53 25.21 -6.09
N GLU A 200 -2.32 25.20 -6.67
CA GLU A 200 -2.00 24.44 -7.87
C GLU A 200 -1.44 23.04 -7.57
N TRP A 201 -0.48 22.91 -6.65
CA TRP A 201 0.19 21.60 -6.41
C TRP A 201 -0.54 20.70 -5.43
N GLU A 202 -1.33 21.25 -4.50
CA GLU A 202 -2.04 20.44 -3.50
C GLU A 202 -3.04 19.47 -4.15
N PRO A 203 -3.94 19.91 -5.06
CA PRO A 203 -4.86 19.00 -5.73
C PRO A 203 -4.14 17.89 -6.50
N TYR A 204 -3.02 18.22 -7.14
CA TYR A 204 -2.19 17.25 -7.84
C TYR A 204 -1.61 16.19 -6.90
N THR A 205 -1.05 16.62 -5.77
CA THR A 205 -0.45 15.72 -4.77
C THR A 205 -1.49 14.80 -4.15
N LYS A 206 -2.70 15.32 -3.88
CA LYS A 206 -3.82 14.51 -3.42
C LYS A 206 -4.22 13.47 -4.46
N ARG A 207 -4.35 13.87 -5.71
CA ARG A 207 -4.69 12.98 -6.82
C ARG A 207 -3.66 11.89 -7.05
N ASP A 208 -2.37 12.19 -6.92
CA ASP A 208 -1.31 11.16 -6.95
C ASP A 208 -1.46 10.13 -5.83
N THR A 209 -1.78 10.59 -4.63
CA THR A 209 -2.02 9.73 -3.47
C THR A 209 -3.25 8.84 -3.70
N LEU A 210 -4.34 9.41 -4.22
CA LEU A 210 -5.55 8.65 -4.58
C LEU A 210 -5.29 7.65 -5.71
N CYS A 211 -4.51 8.03 -6.72
CA CYS A 211 -4.12 7.14 -7.82
C CYS A 211 -3.38 5.92 -7.28
N LEU A 212 -2.40 6.13 -6.41
CA LEU A 212 -1.66 5.04 -5.77
C LEU A 212 -2.59 4.18 -4.91
N GLY A 213 -3.45 4.79 -4.10
CA GLY A 213 -4.43 4.07 -3.27
C GLY A 213 -5.35 3.18 -4.11
N ALA A 214 -5.92 3.71 -5.19
CA ALA A 214 -6.79 2.95 -6.09
C ALA A 214 -6.06 1.81 -6.82
N CYS A 215 -4.84 2.05 -7.31
CA CYS A 215 -3.97 1.01 -7.86
C CYS A 215 -3.73 -0.12 -6.85
N LEU A 216 -3.42 0.24 -5.59
CA LEU A 216 -3.16 -0.73 -4.53
C LEU A 216 -4.40 -1.54 -4.16
N ILE A 217 -5.58 -0.91 -4.13
CA ILE A 217 -6.85 -1.61 -3.89
C ILE A 217 -7.08 -2.67 -4.97
N LYS A 218 -7.01 -2.29 -6.25
CA LYS A 218 -7.17 -3.24 -7.37
C LYS A 218 -6.11 -4.33 -7.37
N TYR A 219 -4.85 -3.96 -7.16
CA TYR A 219 -3.75 -4.92 -7.08
C TYR A 219 -3.98 -5.93 -5.96
N ASN A 220 -4.31 -5.46 -4.76
CA ASN A 220 -4.55 -6.34 -3.62
C ASN A 220 -5.78 -7.23 -3.81
N GLN A 221 -6.84 -6.73 -4.47
CA GLN A 221 -8.00 -7.54 -4.82
C GLN A 221 -7.58 -8.69 -5.75
N ALA A 222 -6.91 -8.38 -6.85
CA ALA A 222 -6.42 -9.39 -7.80
C ALA A 222 -5.45 -10.39 -7.14
N MET A 223 -4.50 -9.91 -6.32
CA MET A 223 -3.56 -10.81 -5.64
C MET A 223 -4.25 -11.69 -4.60
N LYS A 224 -5.27 -11.17 -3.90
CA LYS A 224 -6.05 -11.95 -2.93
C LYS A 224 -6.81 -13.07 -3.64
N GLU A 225 -7.41 -12.80 -4.79
CA GLU A 225 -8.15 -13.79 -5.60
C GLU A 225 -7.22 -14.87 -6.19
N VAL A 226 -6.06 -14.48 -6.71
CA VAL A 226 -5.17 -15.41 -7.42
C VAL A 226 -4.32 -16.23 -6.44
N VAL A 227 -3.73 -15.58 -5.43
CA VAL A 227 -2.69 -16.16 -4.58
C VAL A 227 -2.94 -16.03 -3.08
N PHE A 228 -4.10 -15.52 -2.63
CA PHE A 228 -4.43 -15.33 -1.21
C PHE A 228 -3.39 -14.49 -0.45
N GLN A 229 -2.76 -13.56 -1.16
CA GLN A 229 -1.73 -12.68 -0.62
C GLN A 229 -2.03 -11.23 -1.01
N ASN A 230 -1.37 -10.29 -0.34
CA ASN A 230 -1.46 -8.87 -0.64
C ASN A 230 -0.08 -8.22 -0.55
N ILE A 231 0.00 -6.95 -0.94
CA ILE A 231 1.23 -6.17 -0.89
C ILE A 231 1.69 -5.85 0.55
N SER A 232 0.78 -5.78 1.53
CA SER A 232 1.17 -5.43 2.90
C SER A 232 1.93 -6.55 3.61
N ASN A 233 1.76 -7.80 3.17
CA ASN A 233 2.41 -8.99 3.72
C ASN A 233 3.66 -9.44 2.93
N ASN A 234 3.98 -8.74 1.83
CA ASN A 234 5.02 -9.14 0.90
C ASN A 234 5.82 -7.92 0.45
N LEU A 235 7.14 -8.00 0.55
CA LEU A 235 8.00 -6.85 0.23
C LEU A 235 8.24 -6.67 -1.27
N THR A 236 8.09 -7.76 -2.03
CA THR A 236 8.34 -7.79 -3.47
C THR A 236 7.32 -8.69 -4.18
N ALA A 237 7.07 -8.45 -5.47
CA ALA A 237 6.26 -9.36 -6.29
C ALA A 237 6.78 -10.80 -6.29
N PRO A 238 8.09 -11.09 -6.43
CA PRO A 238 8.62 -12.44 -6.29
C PRO A 238 8.31 -13.10 -4.93
N SER A 239 8.40 -12.36 -3.83
CA SER A 239 8.05 -12.89 -2.50
C SER A 239 6.57 -13.24 -2.40
N LEU A 240 5.71 -12.40 -3.00
CA LEU A 240 4.27 -12.61 -3.07
C LEU A 240 3.95 -13.86 -3.90
N SER A 241 4.56 -13.99 -5.08
CA SER A 241 4.41 -15.15 -5.96
C SER A 241 4.86 -16.45 -5.29
N LEU A 242 6.02 -16.45 -4.62
CA LEU A 242 6.54 -17.63 -3.94
C LEU A 242 5.65 -18.08 -2.78
N LYS A 243 5.23 -17.15 -1.91
CA LYS A 243 4.31 -17.49 -0.81
C LYS A 243 2.95 -17.93 -1.32
N GLY A 244 2.46 -17.29 -2.38
CA GLY A 244 1.24 -17.65 -3.07
C GLY A 244 1.29 -19.07 -3.60
N TRP A 245 2.31 -19.39 -4.40
CA TRP A 245 2.52 -20.74 -4.92
C TRP A 245 2.63 -21.77 -3.79
N TYR A 246 3.45 -21.51 -2.78
CA TYR A 246 3.62 -22.41 -1.63
C TYR A 246 2.27 -22.68 -0.95
N TYR A 247 1.49 -21.63 -0.74
CA TYR A 247 0.18 -21.75 -0.13
C TYR A 247 -0.75 -22.61 -0.99
N LEU A 248 -0.88 -22.29 -2.28
CA LEU A 248 -1.75 -23.01 -3.21
C LEU A 248 -1.33 -24.45 -3.43
N TYR A 249 -0.04 -24.76 -3.30
CA TYR A 249 0.46 -26.12 -3.44
C TYR A 249 0.12 -26.98 -2.22
N HIS A 250 0.26 -26.44 -1.01
CA HIS A 250 0.11 -27.21 0.23
C HIS A 250 -1.27 -27.16 0.89
N TYR A 251 -2.04 -26.09 0.64
CA TYR A 251 -3.28 -25.82 1.38
C TYR A 251 -4.45 -25.59 0.44
N ASP A 252 -5.64 -25.93 0.93
CA ASP A 252 -6.88 -25.61 0.26
C ASP A 252 -7.15 -24.10 0.26
N LYS A 253 -7.88 -23.64 -0.77
CA LYS A 253 -8.30 -22.25 -0.97
C LYS A 253 -9.44 -21.85 -0.02
N GLU A 254 -9.41 -22.31 1.22
CA GLU A 254 -10.39 -21.91 2.23
C GLU A 254 -9.86 -20.71 3.02
N MET A 255 -10.71 -19.72 3.24
CA MET A 255 -10.45 -18.59 4.10
C MET A 255 -11.31 -18.72 5.34
N LEU A 256 -10.74 -18.48 6.50
CA LEU A 256 -11.48 -18.34 7.74
C LEU A 256 -11.46 -16.88 8.17
N GLU A 257 -12.60 -16.44 8.68
CA GLU A 257 -12.68 -15.24 9.48
C GLU A 257 -11.98 -15.51 10.81
N GLU A 258 -10.88 -14.81 11.06
CA GLU A 258 -10.21 -14.81 12.35
C GLU A 258 -10.44 -13.46 12.99
N GLU A 259 -10.94 -13.47 14.23
CA GLU A 259 -10.97 -12.28 15.06
C GLU A 259 -9.53 -11.80 15.31
N TRP A 260 -9.23 -10.59 14.85
CA TRP A 260 -7.94 -9.95 15.04
C TRP A 260 -8.14 -8.61 15.75
N TYR A 261 -8.00 -8.66 17.07
CA TYR A 261 -8.32 -7.58 17.98
C TYR A 261 -9.81 -7.18 17.90
N GLU A 262 -10.11 -6.01 17.33
CA GLU A 262 -11.48 -5.45 17.18
C GLU A 262 -11.95 -5.48 15.72
N SER A 263 -11.26 -6.25 14.87
CA SER A 263 -11.59 -6.41 13.44
C SER A 263 -11.54 -7.88 13.05
N THR A 264 -12.38 -8.26 12.08
CA THR A 264 -12.26 -9.57 11.44
C THR A 264 -11.27 -9.48 10.29
N ARG A 265 -10.28 -10.37 10.26
CA ARG A 265 -9.40 -10.53 9.09
C ARG A 265 -9.65 -11.90 8.46
N MET A 266 -9.63 -11.95 7.13
CA MET A 266 -9.61 -13.24 6.44
C MET A 266 -8.20 -13.79 6.48
N VAL A 267 -8.02 -14.92 7.17
CA VAL A 267 -6.78 -15.69 7.12
C VAL A 267 -6.95 -16.94 6.30
N PRO A 268 -5.89 -17.35 5.58
CA PRO A 268 -5.91 -18.63 4.90
C PRO A 268 -6.04 -19.78 5.91
N LYS A 269 -6.99 -20.69 5.68
CA LYS A 269 -7.16 -21.89 6.49
C LYS A 269 -6.08 -22.90 6.10
N HIS A 270 -5.24 -23.26 7.07
CA HIS A 270 -4.13 -24.16 6.84
C HIS A 270 -4.56 -25.63 6.89
N THR A 271 -5.63 -25.99 6.18
CA THR A 271 -5.98 -27.40 5.94
C THR A 271 -5.03 -27.92 4.87
N LYS A 272 -4.18 -28.88 5.23
CA LYS A 272 -3.31 -29.53 4.25
C LYS A 272 -4.18 -30.28 3.26
N LYS A 273 -3.82 -30.20 1.98
CA LYS A 273 -4.42 -31.06 0.95
C LYS A 273 -4.13 -32.52 1.29
N GLU A 274 -5.14 -33.38 1.13
CA GLU A 274 -4.95 -34.82 1.15
C GLU A 274 -4.07 -35.18 -0.07
N THR A 275 -2.92 -35.82 0.20
CA THR A 275 -1.95 -36.29 -0.80
C THR A 275 -2.30 -37.66 -1.32
#